data_AF-A0A843IKB9-F1
#
_entry.id   AF-A0A843IKB9-F1
#
_cell.length_a   1.000
_cell.length_b   1.000
_cell.length_c   1.000
_cell.angle_alpha   90.00
_cell.angle_beta   90.00
_cell.angle_gamma   90.00
#
_symmetry.space_group_name_H-M   'P 1'
#
loop_
_entity.id
_entity.type
_entity.pdbx_description
1 polymer ?
#
loop_
_entity_poly.entity_id
_entity_poly.type
_entity_poly.pdbx_seq_one_letter_code
_entity_poly.pdbx_strand_id
1 'polypeptide(L)'
;MINATFKYFNHNNIIIMIIMKSIFERELAGELISTDDPEYQQILDIITETMNTCRELNSGVHTSEENLEYLSRIIGKEVDESVFFMPPFYVDYG
;
A
#
# COMPACT_ATOMS: atom_id res chain seq x y z
N MET A 1 24.72 -0.32 -30.04
CA MET A 1 24.85 -1.52 -29.18
C MET A 1 23.53 -1.77 -28.44
N ILE A 2 22.48 -2.22 -29.14
CA ILE A 2 21.15 -2.48 -28.51
C ILE A 2 20.57 -3.81 -29.02
N ASN A 3 21.39 -4.86 -29.16
CA ASN A 3 20.95 -6.09 -29.84
C ASN A 3 21.35 -7.42 -29.15
N ALA A 4 21.57 -7.41 -27.84
CA ALA A 4 21.92 -8.65 -27.12
C ALA A 4 20.85 -9.15 -26.13
N THR A 5 19.94 -8.32 -25.63
CA THR A 5 19.07 -8.70 -24.50
C THR A 5 17.73 -9.33 -24.90
N PHE A 6 17.27 -9.13 -26.14
CA PHE A 6 15.95 -9.63 -26.57
C PHE A 6 15.93 -11.08 -27.09
N LYS A 7 17.09 -11.75 -27.21
CA LYS A 7 17.18 -13.06 -27.88
C LYS A 7 16.72 -14.26 -27.03
N TYR A 8 16.32 -14.05 -25.77
CA TYR A 8 16.02 -15.14 -24.82
C TYR A 8 14.62 -15.11 -24.19
N PHE A 9 13.76 -14.17 -24.57
CA PHE A 9 12.40 -14.12 -24.04
C PHE A 9 11.42 -14.74 -25.04
N ASN A 10 11.04 -16.00 -24.83
CA ASN A 10 9.91 -16.61 -25.53
C ASN A 10 8.61 -15.90 -25.13
N HIS A 11 7.63 -15.84 -26.03
CA HIS A 11 6.31 -15.22 -25.82
C HIS A 11 5.67 -15.61 -24.49
N ASN A 12 5.80 -16.88 -24.07
CA ASN A 12 5.27 -17.37 -22.79
C ASN A 12 5.96 -16.72 -21.57
N ASN A 13 7.27 -16.47 -21.61
CA ASN A 13 7.98 -15.81 -20.51
C ASN A 13 7.60 -14.33 -20.40
N ILE A 14 7.31 -13.69 -21.53
CA ILE A 14 6.83 -12.29 -21.55
C ILE A 14 5.41 -12.21 -20.98
N ILE A 15 4.53 -13.13 -21.36
CA ILE A 15 3.17 -13.21 -20.81
C ILE A 15 3.21 -13.44 -19.29
N ILE A 16 4.03 -14.38 -18.81
CA ILE A 16 4.15 -14.67 -17.37
C ILE A 16 4.65 -13.43 -16.60
N MET A 17 5.62 -12.69 -17.16
CA MET A 17 6.12 -11.46 -16.54
C MET A 17 5.09 -10.32 -16.52
N ILE A 18 4.18 -10.26 -17.52
CA ILE A 18 3.06 -9.31 -17.56
C ILE A 18 1.92 -9.73 -16.62
N ILE A 19 1.75 -11.02 -16.36
CA ILE A 19 0.69 -11.59 -15.51
C ILE A 19 1.10 -11.68 -14.03
N MET A 20 2.38 -11.48 -13.70
CA MET A 20 2.85 -11.56 -12.32
C MET A 20 2.15 -10.52 -11.46
N LYS A 21 1.24 -10.99 -10.60
CA LYS A 21 0.53 -10.14 -9.64
C LYS A 21 1.52 -9.54 -8.66
N SER A 22 1.33 -8.27 -8.31
CA SER A 22 2.05 -7.64 -7.21
C SER A 22 1.76 -8.32 -5.88
N ILE A 23 2.62 -8.13 -4.89
CA ILE A 23 2.38 -8.61 -3.52
C ILE A 23 1.05 -8.11 -2.94
N PHE A 24 0.64 -6.87 -3.24
CA PHE A 24 -0.62 -6.29 -2.79
C PHE A 24 -1.85 -6.95 -3.45
N GLU A 25 -1.77 -7.30 -4.74
CA GLU A 25 -2.86 -8.02 -5.42
C GLU A 25 -3.01 -9.46 -4.89
N ARG A 26 -1.91 -10.09 -4.49
CA ARG A 26 -1.91 -11.41 -3.85
C ARG A 26 -2.47 -11.34 -2.43
N GLU A 27 -2.05 -10.37 -1.64
CA GLU A 27 -2.54 -10.13 -0.28
C GLU A 27 -4.04 -9.79 -0.29
N LEU A 28 -4.49 -8.92 -1.21
CA LEU A 28 -5.90 -8.59 -1.39
C LEU A 28 -6.74 -9.80 -1.82
N ALA A 29 -6.14 -10.75 -2.55
CA ALA A 29 -6.79 -12.01 -2.91
C ALA A 29 -6.84 -13.03 -1.74
N GLY A 30 -6.26 -12.70 -0.59
CA GLY A 30 -6.21 -13.56 0.60
C GLY A 30 -5.16 -14.66 0.51
N GLU A 31 -4.16 -14.53 -0.37
CA GLU A 31 -3.04 -15.46 -0.44
C GLU A 31 -2.17 -15.35 0.83
N LEU A 32 -1.62 -16.48 1.31
CA LEU A 32 -0.64 -16.45 2.40
C LEU A 32 0.69 -15.90 1.87
N ILE A 33 1.07 -14.72 2.35
CA ILE A 33 2.34 -14.07 1.98
C ILE A 33 3.45 -14.49 2.95
N SER A 34 4.57 -14.97 2.40
CA SER A 34 5.76 -15.30 3.19
C SER A 34 6.57 -14.05 3.52
N THR A 35 7.18 -14.00 4.69
CA THR A 35 8.17 -12.95 5.04
C THR A 35 9.45 -13.03 4.21
N ASP A 36 9.71 -14.18 3.57
CA ASP A 36 10.83 -14.38 2.64
C ASP A 36 10.47 -13.98 1.19
N ASP A 37 9.25 -13.50 0.95
CA ASP A 37 8.85 -13.03 -0.37
C ASP A 37 9.75 -11.85 -0.81
N PRO A 38 10.29 -11.86 -2.04
CA PRO A 38 11.18 -10.80 -2.51
C PRO A 38 10.53 -9.41 -2.51
N GLU A 39 9.20 -9.33 -2.53
CA GLU A 39 8.44 -8.09 -2.48
C GLU A 39 7.96 -7.71 -1.06
N TYR A 40 8.24 -8.54 -0.04
CA TYR A 40 7.72 -8.34 1.33
C TYR A 40 8.09 -6.97 1.93
N GLN A 41 9.25 -6.42 1.55
CA GLN A 41 9.66 -5.10 1.98
C GLN A 41 8.64 -4.01 1.60
N GLN A 42 7.91 -4.15 0.49
CA GLN A 42 6.88 -3.19 0.10
C GLN A 42 5.72 -3.13 1.10
N ILE A 43 5.33 -4.27 1.69
CA ILE A 43 4.33 -4.32 2.77
C ILE A 43 4.87 -3.59 4.02
N LEU A 44 6.12 -3.84 4.39
CA LEU A 44 6.72 -3.17 5.55
C LEU A 44 6.84 -1.65 5.37
N ASP A 45 7.15 -1.21 4.16
CA ASP A 45 7.28 0.20 3.82
C ASP A 45 5.92 0.92 3.95
N ILE A 46 4.86 0.34 3.37
CA ILE A 46 3.50 0.94 3.47
C ILE A 46 2.94 0.90 4.89
N ILE A 47 3.25 -0.16 5.66
CA ILE A 47 2.90 -0.21 7.09
C ILE A 47 3.60 0.91 7.83
N THR A 48 4.90 1.08 7.61
CA THR A 48 5.70 2.10 8.29
C THR A 48 5.19 3.50 7.98
N GLU A 49 4.89 3.78 6.71
CA GLU A 49 4.32 5.06 6.26
C GLU A 49 2.95 5.33 6.91
N THR A 50 2.06 4.34 6.91
CA THR A 50 0.72 4.47 7.49
C THR A 50 0.80 4.68 9.01
N MET A 51 1.64 3.91 9.70
CA MET A 51 1.87 4.08 11.13
C MET A 51 2.43 5.46 11.47
N ASN A 52 3.30 6.03 10.63
CA ASN A 52 3.80 7.39 10.83
C ASN A 52 2.68 8.42 10.72
N THR A 53 1.81 8.30 9.71
CA THR A 53 0.64 9.17 9.56
C THR A 53 -0.33 9.02 10.75
N CYS A 54 -0.56 7.80 11.25
CA CYS A 54 -1.35 7.58 12.46
C CYS A 54 -0.70 8.21 13.69
N ARG A 55 0.63 8.16 13.83
CA ARG A 55 1.35 8.81 14.94
C ARG A 55 1.19 10.32 14.91
N GLU A 56 1.28 10.93 13.72
CA GLU A 56 1.03 12.36 13.54
C GLU A 56 -0.38 12.72 14.03
N LEU A 57 -1.40 12.06 13.48
CA LEU A 57 -2.81 12.20 13.87
C LEU A 57 -3.03 12.05 15.38
N ASN A 58 -2.43 11.02 15.98
CA ASN A 58 -2.67 10.70 17.40
C ASN A 58 -1.94 11.64 18.37
N SER A 59 -0.97 12.42 17.90
CA SER A 59 -0.13 13.28 18.74
C SER A 59 -0.60 14.74 18.83
N GLY A 60 -1.47 15.17 17.91
CA GLY A 60 -1.94 16.54 17.81
C GLY A 60 -3.35 16.76 18.35
N VAL A 61 -3.72 18.04 18.48
CA VAL A 61 -5.11 18.47 18.59
C VAL A 61 -5.52 18.94 17.22
N HIS A 62 -6.52 18.28 16.64
CA HIS A 62 -6.96 18.50 15.26
C HIS A 62 -8.43 18.92 15.20
N THR A 63 -8.79 19.67 14.17
CA THR A 63 -10.21 19.90 13.85
C THR A 63 -10.85 18.63 13.28
N SER A 64 -12.17 18.64 13.12
CA SER A 64 -12.86 17.51 12.50
C SER A 64 -12.45 17.35 11.04
N GLU A 65 -12.26 18.46 10.32
CA GLU A 65 -11.80 18.49 8.94
C GLU A 65 -10.38 17.92 8.82
N GLU A 66 -9.44 18.36 9.66
CA GLU A 66 -8.07 17.84 9.69
C GLU A 66 -8.03 16.34 9.99
N ASN A 67 -8.88 15.85 10.90
CA ASN A 67 -9.02 14.42 11.17
C ASN A 67 -9.43 13.64 9.91
N LEU A 68 -10.36 14.18 9.11
CA LEU A 68 -10.78 13.55 7.85
C LEU A 68 -9.69 13.65 6.77
N GLU A 69 -8.88 14.70 6.75
CA GLU A 69 -7.70 14.80 5.87
C GLU A 69 -6.66 13.72 6.19
N TYR A 70 -6.37 13.48 7.48
CA TYR A 70 -5.51 12.36 7.89
C TYR A 70 -6.11 11.01 7.49
N LEU A 71 -7.41 10.80 7.72
CA LEU A 71 -8.07 9.57 7.34
C LEU A 71 -8.01 9.34 5.82
N SER A 72 -8.25 10.38 5.02
CA SER A 72 -8.15 10.36 3.56
C SER A 72 -6.75 9.97 3.07
N ARG A 73 -5.70 10.52 3.70
CA ARG A 73 -4.31 10.15 3.41
C ARG A 73 -4.00 8.69 3.74
N ILE A 74 -4.51 8.20 4.87
CA ILE A 74 -4.32 6.80 5.28
C ILE A 74 -4.99 5.88 4.26
N ILE A 75 -6.27 6.11 3.96
CA ILE A 75 -7.08 5.21 3.10
C ILE A 75 -6.89 5.40 1.59
N GLY A 76 -6.09 6.39 1.19
CA GLY A 76 -5.85 6.76 -0.20
C GLY A 76 -7.11 7.17 -0.97
N LYS A 77 -8.16 7.62 -0.29
CA LYS A 77 -9.46 7.99 -0.88
C LYS A 77 -10.08 9.19 -0.16
N GLU A 78 -10.80 10.00 -0.92
CA GLU A 78 -11.59 11.10 -0.36
C GLU A 78 -12.61 10.57 0.67
N VAL A 79 -12.68 11.28 1.80
CA VAL A 79 -13.60 10.98 2.89
C VAL A 79 -14.70 12.04 2.87
N ASP A 80 -15.94 11.59 2.81
CA ASP A 80 -17.11 12.47 2.83
C ASP A 80 -17.22 13.21 4.19
N GLU A 81 -17.62 14.48 4.14
CA GLU A 81 -17.72 15.35 5.32
C GLU A 81 -18.74 14.88 6.36
N SER A 82 -19.66 13.97 6.01
CA SER A 82 -20.60 13.37 6.95
C SER A 82 -19.99 12.30 7.86
N VAL A 83 -18.76 11.87 7.59
CA VAL A 83 -18.05 10.88 8.41
C VAL A 83 -17.65 11.50 9.75
N PHE A 84 -18.04 10.85 10.83
CA PHE A 84 -17.55 11.19 12.17
C PHE A 84 -16.34 10.32 12.53
N PHE A 85 -15.20 10.96 12.74
CA PHE A 85 -13.94 10.28 13.03
C PHE A 85 -13.22 10.95 14.20
N MET A 86 -12.72 10.14 15.14
CA MET A 86 -12.06 10.62 16.34
C MET A 86 -10.74 9.84 16.57
N PRO A 87 -9.61 10.53 16.79
CA PRO A 87 -8.40 9.89 17.26
C PRO A 87 -8.52 9.41 18.74
N PRO A 88 -7.73 8.42 19.17
CA PRO A 88 -6.63 7.82 18.43
C PRO A 88 -7.06 6.73 17.45
N PHE A 89 -6.33 6.60 16.34
CA PHE A 89 -6.56 5.60 15.29
C PHE A 89 -5.30 4.76 15.04
N TYR A 90 -5.48 3.47 14.79
CA TYR A 90 -4.40 2.51 14.54
C TYR A 90 -4.84 1.53 13.46
N VAL A 91 -4.03 1.37 12.43
CA VAL A 91 -4.19 0.41 11.34
C VAL A 91 -2.81 0.03 10.83
N ASP A 92 -2.67 -1.17 10.26
CA ASP A 92 -1.41 -1.62 9.69
C ASP A 92 -1.09 -0.79 8.43
N TYR A 93 -1.98 -0.77 7.45
CA TYR A 93 -1.92 0.11 6.28
C TYR A 93 -3.29 0.21 5.58
N GLY A 94 -3.42 1.21 4.70
CA GLY A 94 -4.43 1.25 3.64
C GLY A 94 -5.62 2.15 3.88
#